data_AF-A0A165IMM0-F1
#
_entry.id   AF-A0A165IMM0-F1
#
_cell.length_a   1.000
_cell.length_b   1.000
_cell.length_c   1.000
_cell.angle_alpha   90.00
_cell.angle_beta   90.00
_cell.angle_gamma   90.00
#
_symmetry.space_group_name_H-M   'P 1'
#
loop_
_entity.id
_entity.type
_entity.pdbx_description
1 polymer ?
#
loop_
_entity_poly.entity_id
_entity_poly.type
_entity_poly.pdbx_seq_one_letter_code
_entity_poly.pdbx_strand_id
1 'polypeptide(L)'
;NYLSDLKRAKRELLATGSAPAFPLELWEDVLANRAVDFDKIYSASFSSRVDDFADWLFCFHKWNEAVCAAFPFRRDELLIYLEFFTDLFNSIHKSHHARVIQADTAIRNASANDPSLTLCDKDRLHVLAMRHVSPWG
;
A
#
# COMPACT_ATOMS: atom_id res chain seq x y z
N ASN A 1 -3.87 -8.18 20.22
CA ASN A 1 -2.66 -8.26 19.38
C ASN A 1 -2.97 -9.19 18.22
N TYR A 2 -3.16 -8.69 17.00
CA TYR A 2 -3.54 -9.53 15.86
C TYR A 2 -2.49 -10.60 15.52
N LEU A 3 -1.22 -10.33 15.86
CA LEU A 3 -0.10 -11.21 15.55
C LEU A 3 -0.13 -12.56 16.29
N SER A 4 -0.86 -12.65 17.42
CA SER A 4 -0.94 -13.91 18.15
C SER A 4 -1.81 -14.97 17.45
N ASP A 5 -2.78 -14.55 16.62
CA ASP A 5 -3.61 -15.45 15.81
C ASP A 5 -4.27 -14.68 14.66
N LEU A 6 -3.56 -14.59 13.52
CA LEU A 6 -4.06 -13.90 12.32
C LEU A 6 -5.32 -14.53 11.74
N LYS A 7 -5.49 -15.85 11.87
CA LYS A 7 -6.67 -16.56 11.34
C LYS A 7 -7.91 -16.19 12.14
N ARG A 8 -7.79 -16.13 13.47
CA ARG A 8 -8.86 -15.65 14.35
C ARG A 8 -9.16 -14.18 14.10
N ALA A 9 -8.14 -13.32 14.01
CA ALA A 9 -8.30 -11.90 13.71
C ALA A 9 -9.06 -11.67 12.41
N LYS A 10 -8.69 -12.38 11.34
CA LYS A 10 -9.37 -12.34 10.04
C LYS A 10 -10.82 -12.76 10.15
N ARG A 11 -11.11 -13.87 10.83
CA ARG A 11 -12.48 -14.35 11.01
C ARG A 11 -13.33 -13.36 11.80
N GLU A 12 -12.80 -12.78 12.88
CA GLU A 12 -13.50 -11.78 13.67
C GLU A 12 -13.79 -10.53 12.85
N LEU A 13 -12.80 -10.01 12.10
CA LEU A 13 -12.96 -8.85 11.23
C LEU A 13 -13.98 -9.09 10.11
N LEU A 14 -13.98 -10.27 9.49
CA LEU A 14 -14.98 -10.60 8.46
C LEU A 14 -16.37 -10.80 9.06
N ALA A 15 -16.46 -11.29 10.30
CA ALA A 15 -17.72 -11.51 10.99
C ALA A 15 -18.41 -10.20 11.43
N THR A 16 -17.69 -9.10 11.59
CA THR A 16 -18.31 -7.79 11.90
C THR A 16 -19.16 -7.26 10.73
N GLY A 17 -18.97 -7.78 9.52
CA GLY A 17 -19.63 -7.29 8.30
C GLY A 17 -19.16 -5.90 7.85
N SER A 18 -18.21 -5.28 8.54
CA SER A 18 -17.65 -3.98 8.21
C SER A 18 -16.39 -4.06 7.33
N ALA A 19 -15.94 -5.27 7.01
CA ALA A 19 -14.79 -5.49 6.15
C ALA A 19 -15.12 -5.13 4.69
N PRO A 20 -14.36 -4.24 4.04
CA PRO A 20 -14.56 -3.90 2.64
C PRO A 20 -14.27 -5.09 1.71
N ALA A 21 -14.76 -4.98 0.48
CA ALA A 21 -14.45 -5.95 -0.58
C ALA A 21 -12.94 -5.90 -0.91
N PHE A 22 -12.22 -6.96 -0.54
CA PHE A 22 -10.77 -7.08 -0.66
C PHE A 22 -10.37 -8.56 -0.83
N PRO A 23 -9.33 -8.90 -1.62
CA PRO A 23 -8.94 -10.29 -1.84
C PRO A 23 -8.67 -11.04 -0.54
N LEU A 24 -9.33 -12.19 -0.37
CA LEU A 24 -9.33 -12.90 0.91
C LEU A 24 -7.93 -13.33 1.37
N GLU A 25 -7.04 -13.66 0.44
CA GLU A 25 -5.67 -14.09 0.71
C GLU A 25 -4.77 -12.97 1.27
N LEU A 26 -5.10 -11.70 1.00
CA LEU A 26 -4.26 -10.55 1.37
C LEU A 26 -4.58 -10.00 2.76
N TRP A 27 -5.69 -10.43 3.39
CA TRP A 27 -6.06 -9.98 4.73
C TRP A 27 -5.02 -10.34 5.80
N GLU A 28 -4.33 -11.46 5.66
CA GLU A 28 -3.30 -11.85 6.63
C GLU A 28 -2.09 -10.91 6.58
N ASP A 29 -1.75 -10.40 5.39
CA ASP A 29 -0.69 -9.40 5.23
C ASP A 29 -1.11 -8.06 5.83
N VAL A 30 -2.36 -7.61 5.59
CA VAL A 30 -2.92 -6.41 6.24
C VAL A 30 -2.84 -6.55 7.76
N LEU A 31 -3.42 -7.61 8.33
CA LEU A 31 -3.50 -7.81 9.79
C LEU A 31 -2.14 -7.97 10.45
N ALA A 32 -1.14 -8.47 9.73
CA ALA A 32 0.23 -8.59 10.19
C ALA A 32 1.07 -7.32 9.97
N ASN A 33 0.47 -6.25 9.45
CA ASN A 33 1.17 -5.03 9.02
C ASN A 33 2.33 -5.31 8.05
N ARG A 34 2.17 -6.31 7.17
CA ARG A 34 3.10 -6.61 6.08
C ARG A 34 2.72 -5.82 4.83
N ALA A 35 3.71 -5.58 3.97
CA ALA A 35 3.45 -4.97 2.68
C ALA A 35 2.55 -5.89 1.83
N VAL A 36 1.46 -5.33 1.33
CA VAL A 36 0.52 -6.02 0.44
C VAL A 36 0.98 -5.89 -1.01
N ASP A 37 0.90 -6.98 -1.76
CA ASP A 37 1.16 -6.98 -3.20
C ASP A 37 -0.01 -6.37 -3.99
N PHE A 38 0.23 -5.24 -4.65
CA PHE A 38 -0.79 -4.53 -5.43
C PHE A 38 -1.13 -5.25 -6.74
N ASP A 39 -0.22 -6.04 -7.31
CA ASP A 39 -0.52 -6.85 -8.50
C ASP A 39 -1.60 -7.90 -8.18
N LYS A 40 -1.59 -8.46 -6.97
CA LYS A 40 -2.64 -9.40 -6.53
C LYS A 40 -3.99 -8.72 -6.34
N ILE A 41 -4.01 -7.47 -5.86
CA ILE A 41 -5.26 -6.68 -5.78
C ILE A 41 -5.81 -6.44 -7.17
N TYR A 42 -4.97 -5.96 -8.09
CA TYR A 42 -5.37 -5.60 -9.44
C TYR A 42 -5.80 -6.84 -10.24
N SER A 43 -5.01 -7.91 -10.18
CA SER A 43 -5.29 -9.18 -10.88
C SER A 43 -6.60 -9.82 -10.44
N ALA A 44 -7.03 -9.63 -9.18
CA ALA A 44 -8.31 -10.14 -8.70
C ALA A 44 -9.52 -9.44 -9.36
N SER A 45 -9.34 -8.23 -9.88
CA SER A 45 -10.40 -7.45 -10.55
C SER A 45 -10.27 -7.44 -12.07
N PHE A 46 -9.05 -7.43 -12.61
CA PHE A 46 -8.78 -7.17 -14.03
C PHE A 46 -7.91 -8.23 -14.71
N SER A 47 -7.45 -9.28 -14.01
CA SER A 47 -6.55 -10.31 -14.55
C SER A 47 -5.29 -9.75 -15.22
N SER A 48 -4.82 -8.59 -14.74
CA SER A 48 -3.64 -7.87 -15.22
C SER A 48 -2.77 -7.43 -14.03
N ARG A 49 -1.62 -6.84 -14.33
CA ARG A 49 -0.72 -6.19 -13.36
C ARG A 49 -0.91 -4.68 -13.37
N VAL A 50 -0.43 -4.04 -12.31
CA VAL A 50 -0.42 -2.58 -12.17
C VAL A 50 0.62 -2.00 -13.11
N ASP A 51 0.23 -1.11 -14.02
CA ASP A 51 1.14 -0.52 -15.01
C ASP A 51 1.29 0.99 -14.83
N ASP A 52 0.23 1.69 -14.40
CA ASP A 52 0.25 3.14 -14.28
C ASP A 52 -0.38 3.71 -12.99
N PHE A 53 -0.54 5.03 -12.97
CA PHE A 53 -1.09 5.75 -11.84
C PHE A 53 -2.54 5.35 -11.53
N ALA A 54 -3.37 5.13 -12.55
CA ALA A 54 -4.78 4.79 -12.34
C ALA A 54 -4.91 3.40 -11.72
N ASP A 55 -4.12 2.44 -12.19
CA ASP A 55 -4.06 1.08 -11.65
C ASP A 55 -3.57 1.09 -10.20
N TRP A 56 -2.50 1.86 -9.94
CA TRP A 56 -1.95 2.01 -8.61
C TRP A 56 -2.94 2.66 -7.65
N LEU A 57 -3.61 3.73 -8.08
CA LEU A 57 -4.60 4.47 -7.30
C LEU A 57 -5.80 3.59 -6.93
N PHE A 58 -6.27 2.77 -7.88
CA PHE A 58 -7.31 1.78 -7.62
C PHE A 58 -6.88 0.81 -6.52
N CYS A 59 -5.68 0.23 -6.64
CA CYS A 59 -5.15 -0.71 -5.64
C CYS A 59 -4.93 -0.04 -4.29
N PHE A 60 -4.43 1.20 -4.31
CA PHE A 60 -4.21 1.99 -3.11
C PHE A 60 -5.51 2.23 -2.35
N HIS A 61 -6.59 2.62 -3.02
CA HIS A 61 -7.89 2.81 -2.36
C HIS A 61 -8.40 1.52 -1.72
N LYS A 62 -8.31 0.39 -2.42
CA LYS A 62 -8.69 -0.92 -1.89
C LYS A 62 -7.86 -1.32 -0.67
N TRP A 63 -6.55 -1.12 -0.74
CA TRP A 63 -5.64 -1.38 0.37
C TRP A 63 -5.92 -0.44 1.55
N ASN A 64 -6.10 0.86 1.30
CA ASN A 64 -6.40 1.87 2.32
C ASN A 64 -7.70 1.55 3.08
N GLU A 65 -8.77 1.17 2.37
CA GLU A 65 -10.02 0.73 3.01
C GLU A 65 -9.78 -0.48 3.91
N ALA A 66 -9.05 -1.50 3.44
CA ALA A 66 -8.75 -2.71 4.21
C ALA A 66 -7.89 -2.39 5.45
N VAL A 67 -6.86 -1.54 5.30
CA VAL A 67 -6.02 -1.11 6.42
C VAL A 67 -6.84 -0.29 7.41
N CYS A 68 -7.67 0.65 6.98
CA CYS A 68 -8.50 1.45 7.89
C CYS A 68 -9.56 0.60 8.62
N ALA A 69 -10.04 -0.49 8.02
CA ALA A 69 -10.94 -1.43 8.69
C ALA A 69 -10.24 -2.18 9.83
N ALA A 70 -8.97 -2.55 9.66
CA ALA A 70 -8.17 -3.23 10.69
C ALA A 70 -7.50 -2.27 11.69
N PHE A 71 -7.11 -1.08 11.22
CA PHE A 71 -6.33 -0.07 11.95
C PHE A 71 -6.88 1.34 11.66
N PRO A 72 -8.02 1.73 12.26
CA PRO A 72 -8.68 3.01 11.95
C PRO A 72 -7.80 4.25 12.13
N PHE A 73 -6.82 4.18 13.04
CA PHE A 73 -5.87 5.26 13.35
C PHE A 73 -4.82 5.52 12.27
N ARG A 74 -4.67 4.62 11.27
CA ARG A 74 -3.72 4.81 10.15
C ARG A 74 -4.24 5.70 9.03
N ARG A 75 -5.49 6.18 9.12
CA ARG A 75 -6.12 6.96 8.04
C ARG A 75 -5.32 8.20 7.64
N ASP A 76 -4.91 9.00 8.62
CA ASP A 76 -4.22 10.26 8.34
C ASP A 76 -2.83 10.01 7.72
N GLU A 77 -2.12 8.98 8.21
CA GLU A 77 -0.86 8.50 7.62
C GLU A 77 -1.02 8.13 6.15
N LEU A 78 -2.06 7.36 5.82
CA LEU A 78 -2.30 6.89 4.45
C LEU A 78 -2.77 8.02 3.52
N LEU A 79 -3.46 9.04 4.03
CA LEU A 79 -3.80 10.23 3.24
C LEU A 79 -2.54 11.03 2.86
N ILE A 80 -1.60 11.21 3.80
CA ILE A 80 -0.32 11.86 3.53
C ILE A 80 0.48 11.09 2.48
N TYR A 81 0.50 9.76 2.60
CA TYR A 81 1.18 8.88 1.65
C TYR A 81 0.54 8.92 0.24
N LEU A 82 -0.79 8.95 0.17
CA LEU A 82 -1.53 9.09 -1.09
C LEU A 82 -1.19 10.40 -1.80
N GLU A 83 -1.17 11.51 -1.07
CA GLU A 83 -0.81 12.82 -1.60
C GLU A 83 0.61 12.79 -2.18
N PHE A 84 1.57 12.28 -1.41
CA PHE A 84 2.96 12.14 -1.85
C PHE A 84 3.10 11.34 -3.16
N PHE A 85 2.48 10.17 -3.25
CA PHE A 85 2.59 9.35 -4.46
C PHE A 85 1.80 9.95 -5.63
N THR A 86 0.68 10.60 -5.39
CA THR A 86 -0.07 11.31 -6.42
C THR A 86 0.79 12.41 -7.06
N ASP A 87 1.46 13.22 -6.25
CA ASP A 87 2.38 14.25 -6.73
C ASP A 87 3.56 13.63 -7.48
N LEU A 88 4.13 12.53 -6.96
CA LEU A 88 5.22 11.84 -7.61
C LEU A 88 4.82 11.28 -8.98
N PHE A 89 3.69 10.60 -9.10
CA PHE A 89 3.16 10.14 -10.40
C PHE A 89 2.96 11.31 -11.37
N ASN A 90 2.34 12.41 -10.92
CA ASN A 90 2.11 13.57 -11.77
C ASN A 90 3.40 14.27 -12.23
N SER A 91 4.49 14.13 -11.47
CA SER A 91 5.80 14.69 -11.81
C SER A 91 6.64 13.81 -12.75
N ILE A 92 6.25 12.55 -12.96
CA ILE A 92 7.00 11.56 -13.73
C ILE A 92 6.23 11.23 -15.01
N HIS A 93 6.91 11.21 -16.16
CA HIS A 93 6.27 10.83 -17.42
C HIS A 93 5.73 9.39 -17.36
N LYS A 94 4.57 9.15 -17.99
CA LYS A 94 3.86 7.85 -17.92
C LYS A 94 4.73 6.63 -18.23
N SER A 95 5.66 6.76 -19.19
CA SER A 95 6.61 5.69 -19.55
C SER A 95 7.55 5.25 -18.40
N HIS A 96 7.61 6.01 -17.32
CA HIS A 96 8.44 5.74 -16.15
C HIS A 96 7.62 5.45 -14.88
N HIS A 97 6.30 5.32 -14.97
CA HIS A 97 5.44 4.99 -13.83
C HIS A 97 5.81 3.66 -13.16
N ALA A 98 6.32 2.68 -13.91
CA ALA A 98 6.87 1.45 -13.35
C ALA A 98 7.93 1.71 -12.26
N ARG A 99 8.74 2.77 -12.38
CA ARG A 99 9.74 3.14 -11.37
C ARG A 99 9.10 3.72 -10.11
N VAL A 100 8.01 4.47 -10.26
CA VAL A 100 7.22 5.00 -9.13
C VAL A 100 6.54 3.85 -8.38
N ILE A 101 5.96 2.88 -9.09
CA ILE A 101 5.34 1.68 -8.50
C ILE A 101 6.38 0.83 -7.73
N GLN A 102 7.59 0.68 -8.29
CA GLN A 102 8.70 0.02 -7.60
C GLN A 102 9.12 0.78 -6.33
N ALA A 103 9.14 2.12 -6.38
CA ALA A 103 9.43 2.96 -5.23
C ALA A 103 8.42 2.76 -4.10
N ASP A 104 7.12 2.80 -4.42
CA ASP A 104 6.02 2.51 -3.49
C ASP A 104 6.20 1.13 -2.84
N THR A 105 6.45 0.11 -3.67
CA THR A 105 6.65 -1.26 -3.18
C THR A 105 7.83 -1.34 -2.22
N ALA A 106 8.96 -0.72 -2.55
CA ALA A 106 10.15 -0.72 -1.69
C ALA A 106 9.89 0.02 -0.36
N ILE A 107 9.20 1.16 -0.40
CA ILE A 107 8.88 1.96 0.79
C ILE A 107 7.92 1.21 1.71
N ARG A 108 6.83 0.63 1.19
CA ARG A 108 5.88 -0.15 2.01
C ARG A 108 6.56 -1.37 2.63
N ASN A 109 7.44 -2.04 1.90
CA ASN A 109 8.26 -3.13 2.45
C ASN A 109 9.22 -2.65 3.54
N ALA A 110 9.88 -1.51 3.35
CA ALA A 110 10.76 -0.94 4.37
C ALA A 110 9.97 -0.58 5.64
N SER A 111 8.80 0.07 5.49
CA SER A 111 7.99 0.50 6.64
C SER A 111 7.42 -0.69 7.42
N ALA A 112 7.09 -1.79 6.74
CA ALA A 112 6.68 -3.03 7.39
C ALA A 112 7.79 -3.68 8.24
N ASN A 113 9.07 -3.45 7.91
CA ASN A 113 10.21 -4.07 8.59
C ASN A 113 10.97 -3.12 9.53
N ASP A 114 10.78 -1.81 9.41
CA ASP A 114 11.44 -0.77 10.20
C ASP A 114 10.41 0.11 10.89
N PRO A 115 10.13 -0.09 12.19
CA PRO A 115 9.21 0.73 12.96
C PRO A 115 9.57 2.21 13.04
N SER A 116 10.83 2.58 12.73
CA SER A 116 11.23 3.98 12.67
C SER A 116 10.77 4.68 11.39
N LEU A 117 10.42 3.93 10.33
CA LEU A 117 9.97 4.47 9.06
C LEU A 117 8.43 4.59 9.04
N THR A 118 7.97 5.82 9.23
CA THR A 118 6.56 6.19 9.09
C THR A 118 6.23 6.62 7.66
N LEU A 119 5.03 6.31 7.19
CA LEU A 119 4.53 6.79 5.89
C LEU A 119 4.05 8.25 5.93
N CYS A 120 4.15 8.94 7.07
CA CYS A 120 3.85 10.37 7.19
C CYS A 120 5.04 11.29 6.84
N ASP A 121 6.27 10.79 6.88
CA ASP A 121 7.49 11.60 6.74
C ASP A 121 7.84 11.81 5.26
N LYS A 122 7.23 12.84 4.64
CA LYS A 122 7.40 13.13 3.21
C LYS A 122 8.88 13.33 2.81
N ASP A 123 9.73 13.86 3.69
CA ASP A 123 11.16 14.06 3.39
C ASP A 123 11.87 12.71 3.27
N ARG A 124 11.61 11.81 4.22
CA ARG A 124 12.19 10.45 4.18
C ARG A 124 11.62 9.62 3.04
N LEU A 125 10.32 9.77 2.75
CA LEU A 125 9.68 9.17 1.57
C LEU A 125 10.34 9.66 0.28
N HIS A 126 10.57 10.96 0.15
CA HIS A 126 11.24 11.54 -1.02
C HIS A 126 12.63 10.94 -1.22
N VAL A 127 13.46 10.89 -0.17
CA VAL A 127 14.81 10.29 -0.24
C VAL A 127 14.76 8.83 -0.69
N LEU A 128 13.80 8.04 -0.19
CA LEU A 128 13.65 6.65 -0.59
C LEU A 128 13.15 6.51 -2.03
N ALA A 129 12.17 7.32 -2.43
CA ALA A 129 11.59 7.27 -3.77
C ALA A 129 12.59 7.68 -4.85
N MET A 130 13.44 8.68 -4.58
CA MET A 130 14.45 9.15 -5.51
C MET A 130 15.45 8.07 -5.94
N ARG A 131 15.72 7.07 -5.09
CA ARG A 131 16.57 5.90 -5.44
C ARG A 131 15.99 5.07 -6.58
N HIS A 132 14.68 5.17 -6.78
CA HIS A 132 13.98 4.44 -7.83
C HIS A 132 13.68 5.33 -9.02
N VAL A 133 13.37 6.61 -8.85
CA VAL A 133 12.94 7.50 -9.95
C VAL A 133 14.07 8.31 -10.57
N SER A 134 15.19 8.50 -9.88
CA SER A 134 16.35 9.24 -10.40
C SER A 134 16.88 8.62 -11.70
N PRO A 135 17.22 9.41 -12.74
CA PRO A 135 17.86 8.90 -13.95
C PRO A 135 19.16 8.14 -13.67
N TRP A 136 19.81 8.41 -12.53
CA TRP A 136 21.15 7.94 -12.19
C TRP A 136 21.18 6.79 -11.17
N GLY A 137 20.02 6.39 -10.65
CA GLY A 137 19.92 5.51 -9.48
C GLY A 137 20.13 6.26 -8.17
#